data_AF-B9SLC7-F1
#
_entry.id   AF-B9SLC7-F1
#
_cell.length_a   1.000
_cell.length_b   1.000
_cell.length_c   1.000
_cell.angle_alpha   90.00
_cell.angle_beta   90.00
_cell.angle_gamma   90.00
#
_symmetry.space_group_name_H-M   'P 1'
#
loop_
_entity.id
_entity.type
_entity.pdbx_description
1 polymer ?
#
loop_
_entity_poly.entity_id
_entity_poly.type
_entity_poly.pdbx_seq_one_letter_code
_entity_poly.pdbx_strand_id
1 'polypeptide(L)'
;MQPRGPLQLIALLSKTKIHGKAADFVDSLQGIHKAVYENLSLANSEYNQHVDKKCRHMKFKVGDFVWAFLTKGCFLAGDYNKLSAKKIGPMEIIEIINPNVI
;
A
#
# COMPACT_ATOMS: atom_id res chain seq x y z
N MET A 1 63.14 10.88 10.47
CA MET A 1 61.72 10.64 10.12
C MET A 1 61.09 9.89 11.29
N GLN A 2 60.33 10.58 12.14
CA GLN A 2 59.78 9.99 13.36
C GLN A 2 58.40 9.39 13.03
N PRO A 3 58.13 8.11 13.35
CA PRO A 3 56.87 7.48 13.01
C PRO A 3 55.73 8.11 13.83
N ARG A 4 54.57 8.30 13.20
CA ARG A 4 53.39 8.88 13.85
C ARG A 4 52.94 8.01 15.02
N GLY A 5 52.81 8.63 16.19
CA GLY A 5 52.45 7.96 17.44
C GLY A 5 50.94 7.75 17.62
N PRO A 6 50.52 6.86 18.54
CA PRO A 6 49.15 6.41 18.73
C PRO A 6 48.14 7.51 19.11
N LEU A 7 48.58 8.65 19.64
CA LEU A 7 47.74 9.83 19.88
C LEU A 7 47.23 10.49 18.59
N GLN A 8 47.89 10.25 17.44
CA GLN A 8 47.48 10.80 16.14
C GLN A 8 46.38 9.98 15.43
N LEU A 9 45.95 8.86 16.02
CA LEU A 9 44.80 8.08 15.53
C LEU A 9 43.45 8.59 16.09
N ILE A 10 43.45 9.63 16.93
CA ILE A 10 42.22 10.24 17.46
C ILE A 10 41.68 11.29 16.47
N ALA A 11 41.48 10.91 15.21
CA ALA A 11 40.45 11.54 14.40
C ALA A 11 39.25 10.60 14.50
N LEU A 12 38.47 10.81 15.56
CA LEU A 12 37.21 10.12 15.78
C LEU A 12 36.43 10.16 14.47
N LEU A 13 36.18 8.98 13.90
CA LEU A 13 35.25 8.77 12.81
C LEU A 13 34.02 9.63 13.08
N SER A 14 33.77 10.67 12.28
CA SER A 14 32.67 11.59 12.48
C SER A 14 31.37 10.89 12.09
N LYS A 15 30.86 10.04 12.99
CA LYS A 15 29.64 9.24 12.83
C LYS A 15 28.36 10.09 12.67
N THR A 16 28.48 11.41 12.70
CA THR A 16 27.36 12.36 12.69
C THR A 16 27.49 13.46 11.64
N LYS A 17 28.52 13.44 10.75
CA LYS A 17 28.58 14.42 9.67
C LYS A 17 27.60 14.00 8.57
N ILE A 18 26.32 14.31 8.77
CA ILE A 18 25.33 14.31 7.70
C ILE A 18 25.89 15.27 6.65
N HIS A 19 26.39 14.71 5.56
CA HIS A 19 26.89 15.49 4.45
C HIS A 19 25.70 16.30 3.93
N GLY A 20 25.74 17.64 3.91
CA GLY A 20 24.57 18.48 3.56
C GLY A 20 23.85 18.01 2.30
N LYS A 21 24.64 17.64 1.27
CA LYS A 21 24.15 17.02 0.02
C LYS A 21 23.28 15.75 0.21
N ALA A 22 23.57 14.93 1.22
CA ALA A 22 22.80 13.74 1.53
C ALA A 22 21.47 14.10 2.23
N ALA A 23 21.46 15.11 3.10
CA ALA A 23 20.22 15.64 3.67
C ALA A 23 19.32 16.25 2.59
N ASP A 24 19.88 17.12 1.74
CA ASP A 24 19.18 17.75 0.63
C ASP A 24 18.56 16.71 -0.32
N PHE A 25 19.27 15.60 -0.55
CA PHE A 25 18.77 14.50 -1.37
C PHE A 25 17.58 13.77 -0.73
N VAL A 26 17.65 13.47 0.58
CA VAL A 26 16.55 12.82 1.30
C VAL A 26 15.32 13.72 1.32
N ASP A 27 15.49 15.02 1.57
CA ASP A 27 14.39 15.99 1.56
C ASP A 27 13.75 16.10 0.18
N SER A 28 14.56 16.14 -0.89
CA SER A 28 14.08 16.11 -2.27
C SER A 28 13.28 14.84 -2.57
N LEU A 29 13.77 13.67 -2.16
CA LEU A 29 13.09 12.39 -2.36
C LEU A 29 11.75 12.34 -1.62
N GLN A 30 11.70 12.83 -0.37
CA GLN A 30 10.47 12.93 0.39
C GLN A 30 9.46 13.87 -0.27
N GLY A 31 9.92 15.00 -0.80
CA GLY A 31 9.09 15.93 -1.55
C GLY A 31 8.47 15.29 -2.79
N ILE A 32 9.28 14.57 -3.59
CA ILE A 32 8.81 13.84 -4.77
C ILE A 32 7.80 12.76 -4.37
N HIS A 33 8.11 11.95 -3.36
CA HIS A 33 7.22 10.89 -2.89
C HIS A 33 5.86 11.46 -2.46
N LYS A 34 5.86 12.55 -1.70
CA LYS A 34 4.64 13.23 -1.27
C LYS A 34 3.83 13.74 -2.45
N ALA A 35 4.47 14.43 -3.41
CA ALA A 35 3.80 14.94 -4.60
C ALA A 35 3.18 13.82 -5.45
N VAL A 36 3.89 12.71 -5.65
CA VAL A 36 3.37 11.55 -6.38
C VAL A 36 2.20 10.92 -5.64
N TYR A 37 2.30 10.77 -4.33
CA TYR A 37 1.23 10.21 -3.51
C TYR A 37 -0.04 11.07 -3.57
N GLU A 38 0.08 12.39 -3.44
CA GLU A 38 -1.05 13.33 -3.52
C GLU A 38 -1.70 13.28 -4.91
N ASN A 39 -0.91 13.30 -5.97
CA ASN A 39 -1.42 13.21 -7.35
C ASN A 39 -2.14 11.89 -7.60
N LEU A 40 -1.59 10.77 -7.14
CA LEU A 40 -2.21 9.46 -7.30
C LEU A 40 -3.50 9.36 -6.47
N SER A 41 -3.50 9.88 -5.25
CA SER A 41 -4.69 9.92 -4.40
C SER A 41 -5.81 10.75 -5.05
N LEU A 42 -5.48 11.88 -5.65
CA LEU A 42 -6.45 12.73 -6.36
C LEU A 42 -7.01 12.01 -7.59
N ALA A 43 -6.14 11.47 -8.44
CA ALA A 43 -6.56 10.74 -9.65
C ALA A 43 -7.42 9.51 -9.31
N ASN A 44 -7.06 8.77 -8.26
CA ASN A 44 -7.88 7.66 -7.76
C ASN A 44 -9.23 8.13 -7.25
N SER A 45 -9.28 9.24 -6.50
CA SER A 45 -10.54 9.79 -6.02
C SER A 45 -11.46 10.21 -7.16
N GLU A 46 -10.92 10.84 -8.22
CA GLU A 46 -11.69 11.20 -9.42
C GLU A 46 -12.19 9.95 -10.14
N TYR A 47 -11.31 8.98 -10.36
CA TYR A 47 -11.66 7.70 -10.99
C TYR A 47 -12.77 6.98 -10.22
N ASN A 48 -12.62 6.84 -8.90
CA ASN A 48 -13.61 6.22 -8.03
C ASN A 48 -14.93 6.97 -8.07
N GLN A 49 -14.93 8.31 -8.03
CA GLN A 49 -16.15 9.10 -8.15
C GLN A 49 -16.89 8.84 -9.48
N HIS A 50 -16.16 8.64 -10.58
CA HIS A 50 -16.76 8.32 -11.88
C HIS A 50 -17.30 6.88 -11.94
N VAL A 51 -16.59 5.92 -11.33
CA VAL A 51 -17.03 4.52 -11.25
C VAL A 51 -18.24 4.39 -10.32
N ASP A 52 -18.20 5.03 -9.16
CA ASP A 52 -19.26 5.01 -8.15
C ASP A 52 -20.58 5.55 -8.66
N LYS A 53 -20.56 6.55 -9.54
CA LYS A 53 -21.79 7.05 -10.22
C LYS A 53 -22.53 5.95 -10.99
N LYS A 54 -21.82 4.92 -11.47
CA LYS A 54 -22.40 3.79 -12.20
C LYS A 54 -22.71 2.60 -11.28
N CYS A 55 -22.10 2.55 -10.10
CA CYS A 55 -22.28 1.47 -9.14
C CYS A 55 -23.48 1.74 -8.21
N ARG A 56 -24.18 0.68 -7.81
CA ARG A 56 -25.20 0.79 -6.76
C ARG A 56 -24.48 0.92 -5.42
N HIS A 57 -24.73 2.00 -4.69
CA HIS A 57 -24.25 2.15 -3.32
C HIS A 57 -24.84 1.04 -2.44
N MET A 58 -24.01 0.08 -2.02
CA MET A 58 -24.42 -1.03 -1.17
C MET A 58 -23.55 -1.05 0.09
N LYS A 59 -24.16 -0.65 1.20
CA LYS A 59 -23.56 -0.68 2.53
C LYS A 59 -23.99 -1.97 3.22
N PHE A 60 -23.00 -2.77 3.59
CA PHE A 60 -23.23 -3.98 4.37
C PHE A 60 -23.16 -3.70 5.86
N LYS A 61 -23.79 -4.57 6.65
CA LYS A 61 -23.70 -4.61 8.11
C LYS A 61 -23.26 -6.00 8.57
N VAL A 62 -22.69 -6.05 9.77
CA VAL A 62 -22.44 -7.33 10.46
C VAL A 62 -23.79 -8.02 10.66
N GLY A 63 -23.84 -9.32 10.34
CA GLY A 63 -25.06 -10.13 10.34
C GLY A 63 -25.82 -10.16 9.01
N ASP A 64 -25.44 -9.34 8.01
CA ASP A 64 -26.00 -9.47 6.66
C ASP A 64 -25.48 -10.75 5.99
N PHE A 65 -26.32 -11.41 5.20
CA PHE A 65 -25.94 -12.58 4.41
C PHE A 65 -25.63 -12.18 2.96
N VAL A 66 -24.42 -12.52 2.50
CA VAL A 66 -23.93 -12.18 1.15
C VAL A 66 -23.40 -13.40 0.41
N TRP A 67 -23.47 -13.37 -0.92
CA TRP A 67 -22.83 -14.37 -1.77
C TRP A 67 -21.40 -13.93 -2.08
N ALA A 68 -20.40 -14.71 -1.63
CA ALA A 68 -19.00 -14.42 -1.92
C ALA A 68 -18.65 -14.83 -3.35
N PHE A 69 -18.17 -13.89 -4.17
CA PHE A 69 -17.73 -14.16 -5.54
C PHE A 69 -16.22 -14.46 -5.56
N LEU A 70 -15.86 -15.69 -5.92
CA LEU A 70 -14.47 -16.10 -6.03
C LEU A 70 -13.88 -15.65 -7.36
N THR A 71 -12.78 -14.90 -7.28
CA THR A 71 -11.97 -14.56 -8.47
C THR A 71 -11.00 -15.69 -8.79
N LYS A 72 -10.44 -15.68 -10.01
CA LYS A 72 -9.50 -16.72 -10.48
C LYS A 72 -8.32 -16.94 -9.52
N GLY A 73 -7.84 -15.89 -8.86
CA GLY A 73 -6.69 -15.97 -7.94
C GLY A 73 -7.00 -16.69 -6.62
N CYS A 74 -8.26 -16.95 -6.30
CA CYS A 74 -8.67 -17.66 -5.09
C CYS A 74 -8.77 -19.18 -5.28
N PHE A 75 -8.60 -19.68 -6.50
CA PHE A 75 -8.63 -21.11 -6.81
C PHE A 75 -7.21 -21.65 -6.94
N LEU A 76 -6.99 -22.90 -6.52
CA LEU A 76 -5.74 -23.59 -6.81
C LEU A 76 -5.60 -23.78 -8.33
N ALA A 77 -4.36 -23.84 -8.80
CA ALA A 77 -4.08 -24.05 -10.22
C ALA A 77 -4.69 -25.38 -10.69
N GLY A 78 -5.62 -25.31 -11.64
CA GLY A 78 -6.37 -26.48 -12.16
C GLY A 78 -7.82 -26.57 -11.68
N ASP A 79 -8.17 -25.98 -10.54
CA ASP A 79 -9.52 -26.04 -9.98
C ASP A 79 -10.48 -25.01 -10.61
N TYR A 80 -9.92 -23.93 -11.16
CA TYR A 80 -10.71 -22.93 -11.87
C TYR A 80 -11.05 -23.41 -13.29
N ASN A 81 -12.29 -23.82 -13.50
CA ASN A 81 -12.82 -24.13 -14.82
C ASN A 81 -14.04 -23.24 -15.16
N LYS A 82 -14.50 -23.28 -16.41
CA LYS A 82 -15.61 -22.40 -16.85
C LYS A 82 -16.94 -22.72 -16.15
N LEU A 83 -17.11 -23.95 -15.68
CA LEU A 83 -18.33 -24.49 -15.08
C LEU A 83 -18.28 -24.55 -13.55
N SER A 84 -17.16 -24.18 -12.92
CA SER A 84 -17.03 -24.23 -11.48
C SER A 84 -17.93 -23.18 -10.83
N ALA A 85 -18.44 -23.51 -9.63
CA ALA A 85 -19.20 -22.55 -8.85
C ALA A 85 -18.31 -21.36 -8.47
N LYS A 86 -18.61 -20.20 -9.04
CA LYS A 86 -17.89 -18.94 -8.76
C LYS A 86 -18.45 -18.19 -7.56
N LYS A 87 -19.60 -18.64 -7.05
CA LYS A 87 -20.25 -18.05 -5.90
C LYS A 87 -20.28 -19.09 -4.80
N ILE A 88 -19.81 -18.73 -3.61
CA ILE A 88 -20.07 -19.50 -2.40
C ILE A 88 -21.38 -18.99 -1.81
N GLY A 89 -22.11 -19.89 -1.14
CA GLY A 89 -23.41 -19.71 -0.48
C GLY A 89 -23.58 -18.41 0.32
N PRO A 90 -24.79 -18.15 0.84
CA PRO A 90 -25.02 -17.03 1.72
C PRO A 90 -24.14 -17.17 2.97
N MET A 91 -23.14 -16.30 3.06
CA MET A 91 -22.23 -16.19 4.19
C MET A 91 -22.63 -14.97 5.01
N GLU A 92 -22.63 -15.14 6.33
CA GLU A 92 -22.81 -14.04 7.27
C GLU A 92 -21.55 -13.17 7.35
N ILE A 93 -21.72 -11.86 7.32
CA ILE A 93 -20.63 -10.92 7.57
C ILE A 93 -20.36 -10.86 9.07
N ILE A 94 -19.18 -11.36 9.48
CA ILE A 94 -18.74 -11.38 10.90
C ILE A 94 -18.12 -10.03 11.28
N GLU A 95 -17.33 -9.45 10.38
CA GLU A 95 -16.61 -8.20 10.62
C GLU A 95 -16.47 -7.40 9.32
N ILE A 96 -16.52 -6.08 9.43
CA ILE A 96 -16.31 -5.14 8.32
C ILE A 96 -15.00 -4.39 8.59
N ILE A 97 -13.93 -4.82 7.92
CA ILE A 97 -12.58 -4.23 8.08
C ILE A 97 -12.54 -2.81 7.48
N ASN A 98 -13.19 -2.64 6.33
CA ASN A 98 -13.32 -1.37 5.64
C ASN A 98 -14.77 -1.19 5.20
N PRO A 99 -15.34 0.03 5.27
CA PRO A 99 -16.59 0.28 4.58
C PRO A 99 -16.43 -0.10 3.11
N ASN A 100 -17.49 -0.66 2.52
CA ASN A 100 -17.50 -0.99 1.10
C ASN A 100 -17.53 0.32 0.29
N VAL A 101 -16.35 0.88 0.06
CA VAL A 101 -16.08 2.01 -0.85
C VAL A 101 -15.36 1.40 -2.05
N ILE A 102 -15.89 1.58 -3.26
CA ILE A 102 -15.27 1.09 -4.48
C ILE A 102 -14.23 2.12 -4.95
#